data_AF-A0AAV1QC60-F1
#
_entry.id   AF-A0AAV1QC60-F1
#
_cell.length_a   1.000
_cell.length_b   1.000
_cell.length_c   1.000
_cell.angle_alpha   90.00
_cell.angle_beta   90.00
_cell.angle_gamma   90.00
#
_symmetry.space_group_name_H-M   'P 1'
#
loop_
_entity.id
_entity.type
_entity.pdbx_description
1 polymer ?
#
loop_
_entity_poly.entity_id
_entity_poly.type
_entity_poly.pdbx_seq_one_letter_code
_entity_poly.pdbx_strand_id
1 'polypeptide(L)'
;MCRTVWMWLLILAVLSLFSESEDECLIISCCTKSSNAKMTNIKACYEQKPRTDCHLHTFVIVTQDNKQYCVKPKAQWLKRLINEGNLKCPPI
;
A
#
# COMPACT_ATOMS: atom_id res chain seq x y z
N MET A 1 -20.62 23.47 44.73
CA MET A 1 -21.17 23.73 43.37
C MET A 1 -20.13 24.60 42.67
N CYS A 2 -19.44 24.21 41.60
CA CYS A 2 -19.90 23.68 40.32
C CYS A 2 -19.14 22.41 39.87
N ARG A 3 -19.91 21.43 39.41
CA ARG A 3 -19.47 20.23 38.69
C ARG A 3 -19.02 20.62 37.28
N THR A 4 -17.73 20.83 37.07
CA THR A 4 -17.16 21.04 35.72
C THR A 4 -15.96 20.14 35.42
N VAL A 5 -15.44 19.42 36.42
CA VAL A 5 -14.27 18.54 36.27
C VAL A 5 -14.60 17.24 35.50
N TRP A 6 -15.86 16.79 35.51
CA TRP A 6 -16.25 15.51 34.91
C TRP A 6 -16.49 15.60 33.38
N MET A 7 -16.89 16.76 32.87
CA MET A 7 -17.12 16.98 31.43
C MET A 7 -15.83 17.09 30.62
N TRP A 8 -14.73 17.52 31.24
CA TRP A 8 -13.44 17.65 30.55
C TRP A 8 -12.71 16.31 30.39
N LEU A 9 -13.00 15.32 31.23
CA LEU A 9 -12.39 13.99 31.13
C LEU A 9 -12.95 13.15 29.97
N LEU A 10 -14.17 13.42 29.51
CA LEU A 10 -14.80 12.67 28.42
C LEU A 10 -14.26 13.06 27.03
N ILE A 11 -13.77 14.29 26.87
CA ILE A 11 -13.26 14.80 25.58
C ILE A 11 -11.87 14.25 25.26
N LEU A 12 -11.05 13.98 26.28
CA LEU A 12 -9.71 13.38 26.12
C LEU A 12 -9.77 11.93 25.61
N ALA A 13 -10.79 11.15 25.98
CA ALA A 13 -10.93 9.76 25.55
C ALA A 13 -11.28 9.62 24.05
N VAL A 14 -11.94 10.61 23.46
CA VAL A 14 -12.38 10.57 22.05
C VAL A 14 -11.21 10.87 21.09
N LEU A 15 -10.22 11.66 21.51
CA LEU A 15 -9.04 11.97 20.70
C LEU A 15 -8.06 10.78 20.58
N SER A 16 -8.10 9.84 21.52
CA SER A 16 -7.28 8.63 21.48
C SER A 16 -7.78 7.56 20.51
N LEU A 17 -8.89 7.80 19.79
CA LEU A 17 -9.47 6.84 18.83
C LEU A 17 -8.95 7.01 17.39
N PHE A 18 -8.20 8.08 17.10
CA PHE A 18 -7.46 8.16 15.85
C PHE A 18 -6.21 7.31 15.99
N SER A 19 -6.36 6.02 15.67
CA SER A 19 -5.24 5.11 15.48
C SER A 19 -4.30 5.75 14.48
N GLU A 20 -3.13 6.17 14.96
CA GLU A 20 -1.99 6.53 14.13
C GLU A 20 -1.68 5.31 13.26
N SER A 21 -2.06 5.35 11.98
CA SER A 21 -1.43 4.47 11.02
C SER A 21 -0.02 5.00 10.89
N GLU A 22 0.95 4.24 11.37
CA GLU A 22 2.35 4.40 10.98
C GLU A 22 2.44 3.99 9.50
N ASP A 23 1.85 4.80 8.63
CA ASP A 23 2.10 4.75 7.21
C ASP A 23 3.51 5.31 7.04
N GLU A 24 4.52 4.44 7.19
CA GLU A 24 5.82 4.69 6.59
C GLU A 24 5.53 5.08 5.14
N CYS A 25 5.69 6.36 4.80
CA CYS A 25 5.44 6.89 3.46
C CYS A 25 6.37 6.19 2.48
N LEU A 26 5.95 5.05 1.95
CA LEU A 26 6.70 4.27 0.97
C LEU A 26 6.79 5.10 -0.30
N ILE A 27 7.98 5.64 -0.57
CA ILE A 27 8.26 6.35 -1.81
C ILE A 27 8.34 5.31 -2.93
N ILE A 28 7.29 5.21 -3.74
CA ILE A 28 7.28 4.31 -4.90
C ILE A 28 7.89 5.03 -6.10
N SER A 29 9.04 4.53 -6.57
CA SER A 29 9.70 5.07 -7.76
C SER A 29 9.07 4.53 -9.04
N CYS A 30 9.05 5.36 -10.10
CA CYS A 30 8.63 4.91 -11.42
C CYS A 30 9.49 3.73 -11.92
N CYS A 31 8.84 2.62 -12.24
CA CYS A 31 9.49 1.45 -12.82
C CYS A 31 9.88 1.71 -14.28
N THR A 32 11.15 1.50 -14.60
CA THR A 32 11.69 1.56 -15.98
C THR A 32 11.85 0.18 -16.62
N LYS A 33 11.84 -0.88 -15.82
CA LYS A 33 11.94 -2.28 -16.24
C LYS A 33 11.03 -3.14 -15.37
N SER A 34 10.62 -4.30 -15.89
CA SER A 34 9.78 -5.25 -15.15
C SER A 34 10.15 -6.69 -15.44
N SER A 35 9.90 -7.57 -14.46
CA SER A 35 10.21 -9.00 -14.50
C SER A 35 8.94 -9.86 -14.43
N ASN A 36 9.04 -11.12 -14.83
CA ASN A 36 8.01 -12.13 -14.56
C ASN A 36 8.31 -12.95 -13.28
N ALA A 37 9.43 -12.66 -12.60
CA ALA A 37 9.86 -13.38 -11.42
C ALA A 37 8.75 -13.42 -10.35
N LYS A 38 8.54 -14.60 -9.77
CA LYS A 38 7.57 -14.79 -8.70
C LYS A 38 8.13 -14.19 -7.42
N MET A 39 7.35 -13.34 -6.77
CA MET A 39 7.70 -12.78 -5.47
C MET A 39 6.99 -13.55 -4.35
N THR A 40 7.71 -13.74 -3.25
CA THR A 40 7.18 -14.25 -1.99
C THR A 40 7.19 -13.11 -0.96
N ASN A 41 6.49 -13.29 0.16
CA ASN A 41 6.47 -12.33 1.28
C ASN A 41 6.03 -10.92 0.86
N ILE A 42 4.94 -10.84 0.10
CA ILE A 42 4.37 -9.57 -0.38
C ILE A 42 3.78 -8.80 0.82
N LYS A 43 4.30 -7.60 1.08
CA LYS A 43 3.76 -6.62 2.05
C LYS A 43 2.65 -5.79 1.40
N ALA A 44 2.91 -5.28 0.19
CA ALA A 44 1.96 -4.46 -0.55
C ALA A 44 2.10 -4.65 -2.06
N CYS A 45 1.04 -4.31 -2.79
CA CYS A 45 1.02 -4.29 -4.24
C CYS A 45 0.38 -2.99 -4.72
N TYR A 46 0.88 -2.45 -5.82
CA TYR A 46 0.31 -1.27 -6.46
C TYR A 46 0.37 -1.39 -7.99
N GLU A 47 -0.57 -0.79 -8.69
CA GLU A 47 -0.59 -0.74 -10.15
C GLU A 47 0.00 0.59 -10.65
N GLN A 48 1.11 0.50 -11.39
CA GLN A 48 1.65 1.65 -12.11
C GLN A 48 1.08 1.66 -13.53
N LYS A 49 0.14 2.57 -13.79
CA LYS A 49 -0.39 2.79 -15.15
C LYS A 49 0.53 3.73 -15.93
N PRO A 50 0.60 3.60 -17.27
CA PRO A 50 1.33 4.55 -18.10
C PRO A 50 0.82 5.98 -17.92
N ARG A 51 1.73 6.91 -17.66
CA ARG A 51 1.52 8.36 -17.58
C ARG A 51 2.67 9.12 -18.26
N THR A 52 2.55 10.45 -18.39
CA THR A 52 3.51 11.28 -19.15
C THR A 52 4.94 11.20 -18.64
N ASP A 53 5.13 11.05 -17.34
CA ASP A 53 6.44 10.94 -16.66
C ASP A 53 6.86 9.48 -16.39
N CYS A 54 5.97 8.51 -16.67
CA CYS A 54 6.19 7.11 -16.32
C CYS A 54 5.40 6.17 -17.24
N HIS A 55 6.04 5.73 -18.33
CA HIS A 55 5.32 5.10 -19.45
C HIS A 55 5.08 3.59 -19.32
N LEU A 56 5.70 2.92 -18.34
CA LEU A 56 5.64 1.47 -18.24
C LEU A 56 4.40 1.02 -17.45
N HIS A 57 3.53 0.20 -18.04
CA HIS A 57 2.49 -0.51 -17.30
C HIS A 57 3.10 -1.69 -16.53
N THR A 58 3.06 -1.66 -15.21
CA THR A 58 3.60 -2.71 -14.35
C THR A 58 2.94 -2.70 -12.98
N PHE A 59 3.11 -3.77 -12.21
CA PHE A 59 2.73 -3.81 -10.81
C PHE A 59 3.97 -3.68 -9.93
N VAL A 60 3.92 -2.79 -8.95
CA VAL A 60 4.98 -2.60 -7.95
C VAL A 60 4.65 -3.46 -6.74
N ILE A 61 5.51 -4.44 -6.45
CA ILE A 61 5.42 -5.30 -5.29
C ILE A 61 6.40 -4.80 -4.25
N VAL A 62 5.92 -4.50 -3.05
CA VAL A 62 6.74 -4.22 -1.87
C VAL A 62 6.80 -5.49 -1.04
N THR A 63 7.99 -6.00 -0.73
CA THR A 63 8.16 -7.16 0.15
C THR A 63 8.16 -6.76 1.62
N GLN A 64 8.06 -7.74 2.52
CA GLN A 64 8.18 -7.51 3.97
C GLN A 64 9.51 -6.86 4.36
N ASP A 65 10.58 -7.11 3.60
CA ASP A 65 11.90 -6.46 3.76
C ASP A 65 11.95 -5.04 3.15
N ASN A 66 10.80 -4.43 2.84
CA ASN A 66 10.66 -3.12 2.22
C ASN A 66 11.36 -2.97 0.85
N LYS A 67 11.61 -4.08 0.13
CA LYS A 67 12.18 -4.03 -1.23
C LYS A 67 11.07 -3.90 -2.27
N GLN A 68 11.32 -3.07 -3.29
CA GLN A 68 10.39 -2.85 -4.39
C GLN A 68 10.79 -3.67 -5.62
N TYR A 69 9.81 -4.33 -6.23
CA TYR A 69 9.98 -5.11 -7.44
C TYR A 69 8.89 -4.80 -8.45
N CYS A 70 9.29 -4.52 -9.69
CA CYS A 70 8.38 -4.25 -10.79
C CYS A 70 8.05 -5.55 -11.53
N VAL A 71 6.77 -5.93 -11.57
CA VAL A 71 6.27 -7.18 -12.16
C VAL A 71 5.40 -6.89 -13.37
N LYS A 72 5.61 -7.63 -14.45
CA LYS A 72 4.84 -7.50 -15.70
C LYS A 72 3.36 -7.84 -15.46
N PRO A 73 2.40 -7.11 -16.06
CA PRO A 73 0.97 -7.45 -15.98
C PRO A 73 0.61 -8.85 -16.50
N LYS A 74 1.46 -9.41 -17.37
CA LYS A 74 1.29 -10.75 -17.96
C LYS A 74 1.80 -11.90 -17.08
N ALA A 75 2.40 -11.61 -15.92
CA ALA A 75 2.87 -12.64 -15.01
C ALA A 75 1.68 -13.47 -14.48
N GLN A 76 1.61 -14.75 -14.86
CA GLN A 76 0.46 -15.62 -14.58
C GLN A 76 0.17 -15.75 -13.07
N TRP A 77 1.23 -15.85 -12.26
CA TRP A 77 1.09 -15.97 -10.80
C TRP A 77 0.43 -14.73 -10.19
N LEU A 78 0.80 -13.53 -10.68
CA LEU A 78 0.27 -12.27 -10.17
C LEU A 78 -1.18 -12.08 -10.59
N LYS A 79 -1.47 -12.35 -11.88
CA LYS A 79 -2.84 -12.29 -12.40
C LYS A 79 -3.78 -13.21 -11.63
N ARG A 80 -3.32 -14.42 -11.27
CA ARG A 80 -4.09 -15.37 -10.45
C ARG A 80 -4.43 -14.76 -9.09
N LEU A 81 -3.45 -14.24 -8.36
CA LEU A 81 -3.67 -13.64 -7.03
C LEU A 81 -4.64 -12.45 -7.08
N ILE A 82 -4.52 -11.59 -8.09
CA ILE A 82 -5.41 -10.44 -8.26
C ILE A 82 -6.84 -10.91 -8.57
N ASN A 83 -7.00 -11.84 -9.52
CA ASN A 83 -8.31 -12.34 -9.94
C ASN A 83 -9.04 -13.11 -8.83
N GLU A 84 -8.31 -13.84 -7.99
CA GLU A 84 -8.85 -14.55 -6.83
C GLU A 84 -9.14 -13.61 -5.65
N GLY A 85 -8.77 -12.32 -5.74
CA GLY A 85 -8.93 -11.35 -4.65
C GLY A 85 -7.92 -11.53 -3.52
N ASN A 86 -6.95 -12.44 -3.67
CA ASN A 86 -5.87 -12.70 -2.72
C ASN A 86 -4.81 -11.58 -2.68
N LEU A 87 -4.83 -10.68 -3.66
CA LEU A 87 -3.96 -9.50 -3.69
C LEU A 87 -4.68 -8.31 -4.33
N LYS A 88 -4.71 -7.18 -3.62
CA LYS A 88 -5.23 -5.91 -4.14
C LYS A 88 -4.06 -5.02 -4.56
N CYS A 89 -4.18 -4.38 -5.72
CA CYS A 89 -3.15 -3.51 -6.28
C CYS A 89 -3.79 -2.18 -6.71
N PRO A 90 -4.00 -1.23 -5.78
CA PRO A 90 -4.50 0.10 -6.12
C PRO A 90 -3.51 0.87 -7.01
N PRO A 91 -3.97 1.84 -7.82
CA PRO A 91 -3.11 2.64 -8.69
C PRO A 91 -2.15 3.56 -7.90
N ILE A 92 -1.00 3.89 -8.49
CA ILE A 92 -0.01 4.88 -8.03
C ILE A 92 -0.06 6.16 -8.88
#